data_AF-A0A3A9AW61-F1
#
_entry.id   AF-A0A3A9AW61-F1
#
_cell.length_a   1.000
_cell.length_b   1.000
_cell.length_c   1.000
_cell.angle_alpha   90.00
_cell.angle_beta   90.00
_cell.angle_gamma   90.00
#
_symmetry.space_group_name_H-M   'P 1'
#
loop_
_entity.id
_entity.type
_entity.pdbx_description
1 polymer ?
#
loop_
_entity_poly.entity_id
_entity_poly.type
_entity_poly.pdbx_seq_one_letter_code
_entity_poly.pdbx_strand_id
1 'polypeptide(L)'
;MQGSILHKIRAFARPFIEELKYNAGISGASLKFNIVVLAVCALLFFILDGFLIAAVTSAYPGSLGSYLLQCHTIDALGGCAFMAYTNLLLNLVKPDVCLKRPISVFIYMLFCGIFWEAIAPLFVPNSTGDVLDVVAYLIGAFCYLLLAKMHGNVAGEGVTDHERRGITESAD
;
A
#
# COMPACT_ATOMS: atom_id res chain seq x y z
N MET A 1 33.07 -8.91 25.82
CA MET A 1 32.65 -8.96 24.40
C MET A 1 31.22 -8.44 24.17
N GLN A 2 30.21 -8.89 24.93
CA GLN A 2 28.81 -8.43 24.80
C GLN A 2 28.59 -6.91 24.97
N GLY A 3 29.28 -6.25 25.91
CA GLY A 3 29.13 -4.80 26.14
C GLY A 3 29.56 -3.91 24.95
N SER A 4 30.51 -4.38 24.13
CA SER A 4 30.96 -3.65 22.93
C SER A 4 29.95 -3.76 21.78
N ILE A 5 29.31 -4.92 21.61
CA ILE A 5 28.28 -5.14 20.60
C ILE A 5 27.05 -4.30 20.91
N LEU A 6 26.59 -4.30 22.17
CA LEU A 6 25.43 -3.52 22.59
C LEU A 6 25.64 -2.01 22.41
N HIS A 7 26.85 -1.52 22.69
CA HIS A 7 27.22 -0.13 22.46
C HIS A 7 27.16 0.24 20.96
N LYS A 8 27.73 -0.60 20.07
CA LYS A 8 27.68 -0.37 18.62
C LYS A 8 26.26 -0.38 18.08
N ILE A 9 25.42 -1.31 18.53
CA ILE A 9 23.99 -1.37 18.15
C ILE A 9 23.28 -0.09 18.57
N ARG A 10 23.47 0.37 19.82
CA ARG A 10 22.82 1.58 20.32
C ARG A 10 23.31 2.84 19.60
N ALA A 11 24.60 2.91 19.28
CA ALA A 11 25.20 4.02 18.53
C ALA A 11 24.63 4.14 17.10
N PHE A 12 24.28 3.03 16.46
CA PHE A 12 23.60 3.01 15.17
C PHE A 12 22.09 3.24 15.27
N ALA A 13 21.43 2.58 16.22
CA ALA A 13 19.97 2.60 16.35
C ALA A 13 19.44 3.99 16.72
N ARG A 14 20.16 4.76 17.54
CA ARG A 14 19.71 6.09 17.96
C ARG A 14 19.54 7.07 16.79
N PRO A 15 20.56 7.36 15.96
CA PRO A 15 20.39 8.26 14.82
C PRO A 15 19.35 7.73 13.82
N PHE A 16 19.29 6.40 13.61
CA PHE A 16 18.28 5.80 12.75
C PHE A 16 16.84 6.04 13.24
N ILE A 17 16.59 5.88 14.55
CA ILE A 17 15.26 6.14 15.13
C ILE A 17 14.90 7.62 15.07
N GLU A 18 15.86 8.53 15.31
CA GLU A 18 15.61 9.97 15.22
C GLU A 18 15.28 10.38 13.78
N GLU A 19 15.98 9.82 12.78
CA GLU A 19 15.65 10.03 11.36
C GLU A 19 14.25 9.53 11.01
N LEU A 20 13.88 8.32 11.47
CA LEU A 20 12.53 7.78 11.27
C LEU A 20 11.45 8.68 11.88
N LYS A 21 11.67 9.18 13.10
CA LYS A 21 10.73 10.10 13.77
C LYS A 21 10.61 11.42 13.02
N TYR A 22 11.75 11.96 12.57
CA TYR A 22 11.79 13.19 11.80
C TYR A 22 10.98 13.05 10.50
N ASN A 23 11.25 12.01 9.71
CA ASN A 23 10.54 11.72 8.47
C ASN A 23 9.05 11.43 8.73
N ALA A 24 8.72 10.73 9.83
CA ALA A 24 7.34 10.51 10.22
C ALA A 24 6.60 11.80 10.59
N GLY A 25 7.29 12.78 11.19
CA GLY A 25 6.75 14.11 11.46
C GLY A 25 6.38 14.86 10.19
N ILE A 26 7.23 14.78 9.15
CA ILE A 26 6.98 15.41 7.84
C ILE A 26 5.83 14.72 7.10
N SER A 27 5.80 13.39 7.12
CA SER A 27 4.85 12.59 6.33
C SER A 27 3.61 12.14 7.09
N GLY A 28 3.28 12.75 8.23
CA GLY A 28 2.27 12.25 9.16
C GLY A 28 0.91 11.90 8.53
N ALA A 29 0.36 12.75 7.67
CA ALA A 29 -0.91 12.49 6.99
C ALA A 29 -0.80 11.31 5.99
N SER A 30 0.26 11.30 5.17
CA SER A 30 0.54 10.23 4.21
C SER A 30 0.76 8.88 4.91
N LEU A 31 1.43 8.87 6.07
CA LEU A 31 1.64 7.65 6.86
C LEU A 31 0.31 7.09 7.35
N LYS A 32 -0.54 7.93 7.95
CA LYS A 32 -1.88 7.51 8.41
C LYS A 32 -2.70 6.94 7.26
N PHE A 33 -2.72 7.61 6.12
CA PHE A 33 -3.39 7.14 4.91
C PHE A 33 -2.91 5.73 4.50
N ASN A 34 -1.59 5.52 4.38
CA ASN A 34 -1.05 4.22 3.98
C ASN A 34 -1.35 3.11 5.01
N ILE A 35 -1.28 3.41 6.31
CA ILE A 35 -1.65 2.45 7.37
C ILE A 35 -3.12 2.07 7.27
N VAL A 36 -4.02 3.04 7.06
CA VAL A 36 -5.45 2.78 6.91
C VAL A 36 -5.72 1.93 5.68
N VAL A 37 -5.13 2.26 4.52
CA VAL A 37 -5.27 1.46 3.30
C VAL A 37 -4.78 0.03 3.52
N LEU A 38 -3.62 -0.17 4.17
CA LEU A 38 -3.12 -1.49 4.52
C LEU A 38 -4.07 -2.27 5.43
N ALA A 39 -4.57 -1.63 6.48
CA ALA A 39 -5.51 -2.26 7.42
C ALA A 39 -6.82 -2.66 6.72
N VAL A 40 -7.34 -1.81 5.84
CA VAL A 40 -8.52 -2.10 5.02
C VAL A 40 -8.24 -3.25 4.06
N CYS A 41 -7.09 -3.26 3.38
CA CYS A 41 -6.72 -4.36 2.49
C CYS A 41 -6.57 -5.68 3.25
N ALA A 42 -5.95 -5.67 4.43
CA ALA A 42 -5.83 -6.87 5.26
C ALA A 42 -7.21 -7.38 5.72
N LEU A 43 -8.11 -6.48 6.15
CA LEU A 43 -9.47 -6.85 6.54
C LEU A 43 -10.25 -7.43 5.36
N LEU A 44 -10.20 -6.80 4.19
CA LEU A 44 -10.84 -7.29 2.97
C LEU A 44 -10.29 -8.64 2.56
N PHE A 45 -8.98 -8.87 2.69
CA PHE A 45 -8.36 -10.17 2.41
C PHE A 45 -9.00 -11.27 3.27
N PHE A 46 -9.08 -11.07 4.58
CA PHE A 46 -9.68 -12.06 5.48
C PHE A 46 -11.17 -12.31 5.19
N ILE A 47 -11.93 -11.27 4.81
CA ILE A 47 -13.35 -11.42 4.44
C ILE A 47 -13.50 -12.17 3.12
N LEU A 48 -12.68 -11.83 2.13
CA LEU A 48 -12.73 -12.43 0.79
C LEU A 48 -12.33 -13.91 0.83
N ASP A 49 -11.16 -14.19 1.39
CA ASP A 49 -10.57 -15.54 1.48
C ASP A 49 -11.39 -16.45 2.41
N GLY A 50 -11.77 -15.95 3.60
CA GLY A 50 -12.43 -16.75 4.61
C GLY A 50 -13.93 -16.98 4.39
N PHE A 51 -14.59 -16.17 3.58
CA PHE A 51 -16.05 -16.24 3.43
C PHE A 51 -16.55 -15.98 2.01
N LEU A 52 -16.25 -14.83 1.42
CA LEU A 52 -16.96 -14.38 0.23
C LEU A 52 -16.67 -15.25 -1.00
N ILE A 53 -15.41 -15.65 -1.20
CA ILE A 53 -15.02 -16.53 -2.31
C ILE A 53 -15.77 -17.87 -2.20
N ALA A 54 -15.76 -18.50 -1.03
CA ALA A 54 -16.46 -19.76 -0.81
C ALA A 54 -17.98 -19.65 -1.05
N ALA A 55 -18.60 -18.58 -0.57
CA ALA A 55 -20.04 -18.34 -0.74
C ALA A 55 -20.41 -18.13 -2.21
N VAL A 56 -19.67 -17.30 -2.95
CA VAL A 56 -19.96 -16.99 -4.35
C VAL A 56 -19.67 -18.18 -5.26
N THR A 57 -18.55 -18.87 -5.07
CA THR A 57 -18.22 -20.06 -5.88
C THR A 57 -19.22 -21.19 -5.67
N SER A 58 -19.80 -21.30 -4.47
CA SER A 58 -20.88 -22.27 -4.19
C SER A 58 -22.23 -21.87 -4.81
N ALA A 59 -22.55 -20.57 -4.82
CA ALA A 59 -23.81 -20.06 -5.36
C ALA A 59 -23.85 -20.00 -6.89
N TYR A 60 -22.70 -19.75 -7.53
CA TYR A 60 -22.57 -19.55 -8.99
C TYR A 60 -21.42 -20.37 -9.60
N PRO A 61 -21.44 -21.71 -9.46
CA PRO A 61 -20.35 -22.56 -9.89
C PRO A 61 -20.10 -22.44 -11.41
N GLY A 62 -18.83 -22.32 -11.80
CA GLY A 62 -18.42 -22.26 -13.20
C GLY A 62 -18.72 -20.95 -13.93
N SER A 63 -19.23 -19.93 -13.22
CA SER A 63 -19.42 -18.60 -13.80
C SER A 63 -18.08 -17.86 -13.94
N LEU A 64 -17.94 -17.05 -14.99
CA LEU A 64 -16.76 -16.19 -15.17
C LEU A 64 -16.51 -15.29 -13.94
N GLY A 65 -17.58 -14.76 -13.35
CA GLY A 65 -17.49 -13.94 -12.14
C GLY A 65 -16.93 -14.73 -10.94
N SER A 66 -17.38 -15.96 -10.72
CA SER A 66 -16.83 -16.82 -9.67
C SER A 66 -15.35 -17.16 -9.88
N TYR A 67 -14.95 -17.40 -11.13
CA TYR A 67 -13.55 -17.65 -11.50
C TYR A 67 -12.66 -16.44 -11.21
N LEU A 68 -13.04 -15.25 -11.69
CA LEU A 68 -12.26 -14.03 -11.46
C LEU A 68 -12.18 -13.65 -9.97
N LEU A 69 -13.27 -13.88 -9.23
CA LEU A 69 -13.30 -13.64 -7.79
C LEU A 69 -12.35 -14.58 -7.05
N GLN A 70 -12.40 -15.87 -7.39
CA GLN A 70 -11.60 -16.91 -6.76
C GLN A 70 -10.11 -16.79 -7.08
N CYS A 71 -9.76 -16.41 -8.31
CA CYS A 71 -8.38 -16.50 -8.77
C CYS A 71 -7.60 -15.18 -8.73
N HIS A 72 -8.25 -14.02 -8.88
CA HIS A 72 -7.50 -12.76 -9.15
C HIS A 72 -7.87 -11.58 -8.24
N THR A 73 -8.95 -11.69 -7.46
CA THR A 73 -9.41 -10.54 -6.64
C THR A 73 -8.46 -10.27 -5.47
N ILE A 74 -7.87 -11.32 -4.91
CA ILE A 74 -6.86 -11.20 -3.86
C ILE A 74 -5.59 -10.54 -4.41
N ASP A 75 -5.21 -10.82 -5.65
CA ASP A 75 -4.04 -10.23 -6.30
C ASP A 75 -4.26 -8.74 -6.60
N ALA A 76 -5.46 -8.35 -7.01
CA ALA A 76 -5.82 -6.94 -7.12
C ALA A 76 -5.73 -6.22 -5.76
N LEU A 77 -6.16 -6.88 -4.68
CA LEU A 77 -6.00 -6.35 -3.34
C LEU A 77 -4.53 -6.27 -2.92
N GLY A 78 -3.73 -7.26 -3.31
CA GLY A 78 -2.29 -7.32 -3.14
C GLY A 78 -1.56 -6.16 -3.82
N GLY A 79 -1.92 -5.81 -5.05
CA GLY A 79 -1.37 -4.66 -5.75
C GLY A 79 -1.65 -3.33 -5.03
N CYS A 80 -2.87 -3.16 -4.51
CA CYS A 80 -3.24 -1.98 -3.72
C CYS A 80 -2.47 -1.93 -2.40
N ALA A 81 -2.45 -3.04 -1.66
CA ALA A 81 -1.73 -3.16 -0.39
C ALA A 81 -0.22 -2.93 -0.56
N PHE A 82 0.37 -3.47 -1.62
CA PHE A 82 1.80 -3.34 -1.89
C PHE A 82 2.17 -1.89 -2.20
N MET A 83 1.33 -1.14 -2.93
CA MET A 83 1.55 0.29 -3.13
C MET A 83 1.48 1.08 -1.82
N ALA A 84 0.53 0.76 -0.94
CA ALA A 84 0.41 1.39 0.37
C ALA A 84 1.63 1.05 1.25
N TYR A 85 2.08 -0.20 1.25
CA TYR A 85 3.28 -0.64 1.94
C TYR A 85 4.54 0.07 1.44
N THR A 86 4.77 0.11 0.13
CA THR A 86 5.95 0.76 -0.45
C THR A 86 5.96 2.26 -0.12
N ASN A 87 4.84 2.95 -0.27
CA ASN A 87 4.77 4.36 0.10
C ASN A 87 4.86 4.59 1.61
N LEU A 88 4.42 3.66 2.46
CA LEU A 88 4.66 3.72 3.91
C LEU A 88 6.15 3.71 4.21
N LEU A 89 6.90 2.77 3.62
CA LEU A 89 8.35 2.67 3.80
C LEU A 89 9.09 3.90 3.26
N LEU A 90 8.72 4.37 2.07
CA LEU A 90 9.32 5.57 1.49
C LEU A 90 9.05 6.80 2.35
N ASN A 91 7.87 6.94 2.94
CA ASN A 91 7.58 8.02 3.89
C ASN A 91 8.41 7.96 5.18
N LEU A 92 8.94 6.79 5.55
CA LEU A 92 9.79 6.65 6.74
C LEU A 92 11.27 6.86 6.42
N VAL A 93 11.72 6.44 5.23
CA VAL A 93 13.14 6.47 4.85
C VAL A 93 13.50 7.71 4.05
N LYS A 94 12.67 8.08 3.08
CA LYS A 94 12.94 9.15 2.12
C LYS A 94 11.63 9.73 1.55
N PRO A 95 10.95 10.63 2.29
CA PRO A 95 9.64 11.16 1.92
C PRO A 95 9.54 11.78 0.52
N ASP A 96 10.63 12.34 0.00
CA ASP A 96 10.70 13.05 -1.28
C ASP A 96 10.55 12.15 -2.52
N VAL A 97 10.74 10.82 -2.38
CA VAL A 97 10.70 9.88 -3.51
C VAL A 97 9.45 9.01 -3.57
N CYS A 98 8.40 9.34 -2.80
CA CYS A 98 7.15 8.57 -2.81
C CYS A 98 6.55 8.44 -4.22
N LEU A 99 5.99 7.26 -4.51
CA LEU A 99 5.40 6.92 -5.80
C LEU A 99 3.99 7.53 -5.93
N LYS A 100 3.92 8.68 -6.58
CA LYS A 100 2.67 9.44 -6.82
C LYS A 100 2.26 9.51 -8.29
N ARG A 101 3.23 9.36 -9.21
CA ARG A 101 3.01 9.50 -10.65
C ARG A 101 2.45 8.19 -11.22
N PRO A 102 1.34 8.22 -11.98
CA PRO A 102 0.73 7.01 -12.50
C PRO A 102 1.69 6.12 -13.30
N ILE A 103 2.48 6.72 -14.19
CA ILE A 103 3.47 5.99 -15.00
C ILE A 103 4.49 5.27 -14.11
N SER A 104 5.03 5.96 -13.09
CA SER A 104 6.01 5.35 -12.18
C SER A 104 5.40 4.21 -11.37
N VAL A 105 4.15 4.37 -10.93
CA VAL A 105 3.41 3.32 -10.20
C VAL A 105 3.17 2.10 -11.07
N PHE A 106 2.70 2.29 -12.31
CA PHE A 106 2.45 1.17 -13.23
C PHE A 106 3.72 0.45 -13.64
N ILE A 107 4.81 1.18 -13.93
CA ILE A 107 6.11 0.55 -14.25
C ILE A 107 6.60 -0.25 -13.04
N TYR A 108 6.57 0.35 -11.85
CA TYR A 108 6.98 -0.33 -10.62
C TYR A 108 6.17 -1.61 -10.40
N MET A 109 4.84 -1.52 -10.44
CA MET A 109 3.97 -2.66 -10.23
C MET A 109 4.10 -3.71 -11.33
N LEU A 110 4.32 -3.32 -12.59
CA LEU A 110 4.56 -4.25 -13.69
C LEU A 110 5.82 -5.08 -13.44
N PHE A 111 6.93 -4.46 -13.01
CA PHE A 111 8.14 -5.20 -12.66
C PHE A 111 7.95 -6.11 -11.46
N CYS A 112 7.19 -5.67 -10.44
CA CYS A 112 6.85 -6.52 -9.30
C CYS A 112 5.97 -7.70 -9.72
N GLY A 113 4.95 -7.48 -10.54
CA GLY A 113 4.09 -8.53 -11.07
C GLY A 113 4.85 -9.52 -11.95
N ILE A 114 5.72 -9.05 -12.86
CA ILE A 114 6.60 -9.93 -13.64
C ILE A 114 7.50 -10.74 -12.70
N PHE A 115 8.03 -10.13 -11.64
CA PHE A 115 8.82 -10.87 -10.66
C PHE A 115 8.00 -11.95 -9.95
N TRP A 116 6.78 -11.65 -9.49
CA TRP A 116 5.92 -12.63 -8.82
C TRP A 116 5.45 -13.75 -9.75
N GLU A 117 5.11 -13.44 -11.00
CA GLU A 117 4.53 -14.44 -11.91
C GLU A 117 5.57 -15.20 -12.73
N ALA A 118 6.71 -14.60 -13.05
CA ALA A 118 7.74 -15.26 -13.88
C ALA A 118 8.93 -15.76 -13.06
N ILE A 119 9.30 -15.05 -11.99
CA ILE A 119 10.53 -15.34 -11.23
C ILE A 119 10.24 -16.14 -9.96
N ALA A 120 9.21 -15.78 -9.19
CA ALA A 120 8.90 -16.50 -7.94
C ALA A 120 8.61 -18.01 -8.11
N PRO A 121 7.95 -18.48 -9.18
CA PRO A 121 7.76 -19.92 -9.43
C PRO A 121 9.06 -20.72 -9.55
N LEU A 122 10.17 -20.06 -9.91
CA LEU A 122 11.48 -20.71 -9.99
C LEU A 122 12.04 -21.06 -8.60
N PHE A 123 11.52 -20.43 -7.54
CA PHE A 123 11.99 -20.61 -6.16
C PHE A 123 10.94 -21.24 -5.25
N VAL A 124 9.65 -21.10 -5.56
CA VAL A 124 8.54 -21.54 -4.71
C VAL A 124 7.86 -22.76 -5.32
N PRO A 125 7.94 -23.95 -4.67
CA PRO A 125 7.24 -25.14 -5.13
C PRO A 125 5.73 -24.91 -5.20
N ASN A 126 5.08 -25.40 -6.26
CA ASN A 126 3.65 -25.27 -6.55
C ASN A 126 3.15 -23.84 -6.85
N SER A 127 4.05 -22.88 -7.04
CA SER A 127 3.68 -21.58 -7.61
C SER A 127 3.62 -21.70 -9.14
N THR A 128 2.58 -21.13 -9.73
CA THR A 128 2.36 -21.08 -11.18
C THR A 128 2.17 -19.64 -11.57
N GLY A 129 2.82 -19.21 -12.65
CA GLY A 129 2.64 -17.86 -13.17
C GLY A 129 1.32 -17.70 -13.92
N ASP A 130 0.57 -16.65 -13.61
CA ASP A 130 -0.62 -16.22 -14.35
C ASP A 130 -0.48 -14.76 -14.82
N VAL A 131 -0.63 -14.53 -16.12
CA VAL A 131 -0.58 -13.18 -16.69
C VAL A 131 -1.76 -12.32 -16.21
N LEU A 132 -2.89 -12.93 -15.87
CA LEU A 132 -4.04 -12.21 -15.32
C LEU A 132 -3.75 -11.64 -13.93
N ASP A 133 -2.88 -12.27 -13.14
CA ASP A 133 -2.46 -11.74 -11.84
C ASP A 133 -1.63 -10.46 -12.01
N VAL A 134 -0.81 -10.37 -13.05
CA VAL A 134 -0.13 -9.11 -13.41
C VAL A 134 -1.14 -7.99 -13.67
N VAL A 135 -2.22 -8.28 -14.40
CA VAL A 135 -3.29 -7.31 -14.65
C VAL A 135 -4.00 -6.95 -13.34
N ALA A 136 -4.26 -7.93 -12.48
CA ALA A 136 -4.88 -7.71 -11.18
C ALA A 136 -4.02 -6.77 -10.31
N TYR A 137 -2.70 -7.02 -10.18
CA TYR A 137 -1.80 -6.13 -9.44
C TYR A 137 -1.84 -4.68 -9.97
N LEU A 138 -1.89 -4.50 -11.30
CA LEU A 138 -2.00 -3.18 -11.93
C LEU A 138 -3.33 -2.49 -11.62
N ILE A 139 -4.45 -3.22 -11.62
CA ILE A 139 -5.75 -2.71 -11.18
C ILE A 139 -5.69 -2.27 -9.72
N GLY A 140 -5.07 -3.08 -8.85
CA GLY A 140 -4.84 -2.74 -7.46
C GLY A 140 -4.04 -1.45 -7.27
N ALA A 141 -2.93 -1.32 -8.00
CA ALA A 141 -2.09 -0.12 -7.99
C ALA A 141 -2.85 1.13 -8.48
N PHE A 142 -3.73 0.96 -9.48
CA PHE A 142 -4.60 2.03 -9.94
C PHE A 142 -5.63 2.44 -8.89
N CYS A 143 -6.26 1.48 -8.21
CA CYS A 143 -7.16 1.77 -7.08
C CYS A 143 -6.45 2.57 -5.99
N TYR A 144 -5.21 2.19 -5.64
CA TYR A 144 -4.40 2.96 -4.69
C TYR A 144 -4.19 4.41 -5.15
N LEU A 145 -3.86 4.64 -6.44
CA LEU A 145 -3.69 5.99 -6.98
C LEU A 145 -4.97 6.84 -6.86
N LEU A 146 -6.13 6.25 -7.13
CA LEU A 146 -7.42 6.93 -6.98
C LEU A 146 -7.67 7.33 -5.52
N LEU A 147 -7.46 6.41 -4.58
CA LEU A 147 -7.60 6.67 -3.14
C LEU A 147 -6.63 7.77 -2.68
N ALA A 148 -5.38 7.71 -3.14
CA ALA A 148 -4.37 8.71 -2.80
C ALA A 148 -4.71 10.10 -3.37
N LYS A 149 -5.27 10.16 -4.58
CA LYS A 149 -5.74 11.40 -5.19
C LYS A 149 -6.93 11.99 -4.42
N MET A 150 -7.90 11.15 -4.03
CA MET A 150 -9.04 11.58 -3.23
C MET A 150 -8.60 12.11 -1.86
N HIS A 151 -7.69 11.40 -1.18
CA HIS A 151 -7.12 11.86 0.08
C HIS A 151 -6.37 13.20 -0.06
N GLY A 152 -5.59 13.36 -1.13
CA GLY A 152 -4.88 14.61 -1.42
C GLY A 152 -5.81 15.81 -1.62
N ASN A 153 -6.95 15.61 -2.31
CA ASN A 153 -7.96 16.65 -2.48
C ASN A 153 -8.61 17.04 -1.15
N VAL A 154 -8.98 16.06 -0.31
CA VAL A 154 -9.59 16.30 1.01
C VAL A 154 -8.62 17.03 1.96
N ALA A 155 -7.33 16.67 1.92
CA ALA A 155 -6.32 17.36 2.72
C ALA A 155 -6.10 18.81 2.25
N GLY A 156 -6.19 19.07 0.94
CA GLY A 156 -6.13 20.42 0.38
C GLY A 156 -7.31 21.29 0.82
N GLU A 157 -8.53 20.77 0.73
CA GLU A 157 -9.77 21.47 1.14
C GLU A 157 -9.73 21.85 2.63
N GLY A 158 -9.36 20.91 3.52
CA GLY A 158 -9.29 21.17 4.96
C GLY A 158 -8.27 22.24 5.39
N VAL A 159 -7.16 22.40 4.66
CA VAL A 159 -6.17 23.48 4.94
C VAL A 159 -6.78 24.85 4.63
N THR A 160 -7.41 25.00 3.47
CA THR A 160 -8.11 26.23 3.06
C THR A 160 -9.23 26.63 4.02
N ASP A 161 -9.97 25.66 4.55
CA ASP A 161 -11.05 25.94 5.52
C ASP A 161 -10.52 26.41 6.87
N HIS A 162 -9.39 25.85 7.33
CA HIS A 162 -8.78 26.24 8.60
C HIS A 162 -8.14 27.64 8.53
N GLU A 163 -7.55 27.99 7.39
CA GLU A 163 -7.03 29.33 7.11
C GLU A 163 -8.16 30.36 7.04
N ARG A 164 -9.28 30.02 6.38
CA ARG A 164 -10.47 30.88 6.31
C ARG A 164 -11.10 31.13 7.69
N ARG A 165 -11.13 30.13 8.59
CA ARG A 165 -11.64 30.27 9.96
C ARG A 165 -10.71 31.08 10.87
N GLY A 166 -9.40 30.91 10.73
CA GLY A 166 -8.42 31.70 11.49
C GLY A 166 -8.44 33.18 11.13
N ILE A 167 -8.71 33.52 9.87
CA ILE A 167 -8.91 34.92 9.44
C ILE A 167 -10.15 35.52 10.10
N THR A 168 -11.27 34.79 10.16
CA THR A 168 -12.51 35.29 10.77
C THR A 168 -12.43 35.46 12.29
N GLU A 169 -11.68 34.63 13.01
CA GLU A 169 -11.49 34.78 14.48
C GLU A 169 -10.51 35.91 14.85
N SER A 170 -9.64 36.34 13.94
CA SER A 170 -8.69 37.45 14.17
C SER A 170 -9.25 38.84 13.86
N ALA A 171 -10.46 38.90 13.33
CA ALA A 171 -11.12 40.12 12.87
C ALA A 171 -12.18 40.67 13.85
N ASP A 172 -12.41 39.96 14.96
CA ASP A 172 -13.30 40.33 16.07
C ASP A 172 -12.49 40.67 17.34
#